data_AF-A0A843FB34-F1
#
_entry.id   AF-A0A843FB34-F1
#
_cell.length_a   1.000
_cell.length_b   1.000
_cell.length_c   1.000
_cell.angle_alpha   90.00
_cell.angle_beta   90.00
_cell.angle_gamma   90.00
#
_symmetry.space_group_name_H-M   'P 1'
#
loop_
_entity.id
_entity.type
_entity.pdbx_description
1 polymer ?
#
loop_
_entity_poly.entity_id
_entity_poly.type
_entity_poly.pdbx_seq_one_letter_code
_entity_poly.pdbx_strand_id
1 'polypeptide(L)'
;MQNEKQNYKVTNLVGVPTDYSDENNWAILPENTDKDVDTFFIYPTVYNNPEPDAPKIVPVEDPMLRANVNDFYLDIPVLFEEMTNLYEPFYRQSNLSAFSGMTYDEIIEFQSREQRTDLYAALDYFFEYYNNGRPFILAGHSQGSLMIKIVLRDYFKEHSEYLNRMVAAYAIGFSITPDDLKANSALKFA
;
A
#
# COMPACT_ATOMS: atom_id res chain seq x y z
N MET A 1 -4.00 -16.00 21.24
CA MET A 1 -3.09 -16.92 20.51
C MET A 1 -1.72 -16.27 20.51
N GLN A 2 -0.65 -17.04 20.67
CA GLN A 2 0.71 -16.49 20.74
C GLN A 2 1.05 -15.79 19.41
N ASN A 3 1.56 -14.56 19.48
CA ASN A 3 2.21 -13.87 18.36
C ASN A 3 3.38 -14.74 17.87
N GLU A 4 3.14 -15.59 16.87
CA GLU A 4 4.23 -16.05 16.03
C GLU A 4 4.87 -14.79 15.45
N LYS A 5 6.18 -14.63 15.67
CA LYS A 5 6.92 -13.52 15.09
C LYS A 5 6.81 -13.65 13.58
N GLN A 6 6.01 -12.79 12.95
CA GLN A 6 5.93 -12.70 11.50
C GLN A 6 7.35 -12.46 10.98
N ASN A 7 7.90 -13.44 10.28
CA ASN A 7 9.27 -13.38 9.76
C ASN A 7 9.24 -12.62 8.43
N TYR A 8 9.24 -11.30 8.49
CA TYR A 8 9.36 -10.44 7.31
C TYR A 8 10.67 -10.75 6.59
N LYS A 9 10.61 -11.05 5.29
CA LYS A 9 11.82 -11.21 4.47
C LYS A 9 12.59 -9.88 4.35
N VAL A 10 11.86 -8.76 4.31
CA VAL A 10 12.45 -7.42 4.35
C VAL A 10 12.80 -7.05 5.80
N THR A 11 14.08 -6.78 6.07
CA THR A 11 14.63 -6.65 7.43
C THR A 11 14.91 -5.22 7.92
N ASN A 12 14.76 -4.21 7.06
CA ASN A 12 15.04 -2.79 7.38
C ASN A 12 13.76 -1.96 7.55
N LEU A 13 12.80 -2.46 8.33
CA LEU A 13 11.51 -1.80 8.60
C LEU A 13 11.60 -0.85 9.80
N VAL A 14 10.73 0.17 9.82
CA VAL A 14 10.72 1.23 10.84
C VAL A 14 9.46 1.12 11.69
N GLY A 15 9.64 1.06 13.01
CA GLY A 15 8.56 0.92 13.98
C GLY A 15 8.01 -0.50 14.06
N VAL A 16 6.85 -0.64 14.71
CA VAL A 16 6.10 -1.90 14.80
C VAL A 16 5.04 -1.89 13.69
N PRO A 17 4.87 -2.97 12.91
CA PRO A 17 3.83 -3.06 11.89
C PRO A 17 2.43 -3.16 12.51
N THR A 18 1.45 -2.63 11.80
CA THR A 18 0.02 -2.87 12.07
C THR A 18 -0.30 -4.36 11.95
N ASP A 19 -1.17 -4.87 12.81
CA ASP A 19 -1.60 -6.27 12.82
C ASP A 19 -2.72 -6.51 11.80
N TYR A 20 -2.39 -7.05 10.63
CA TYR A 20 -3.37 -7.32 9.58
C TYR A 20 -4.13 -8.64 9.74
N SER A 21 -3.90 -9.38 10.83
CA SER A 21 -4.79 -10.47 11.25
C SER A 21 -6.09 -9.96 11.89
N ASP A 22 -6.10 -8.69 12.31
CA ASP A 22 -7.33 -7.99 12.68
C ASP A 22 -8.00 -7.43 11.41
N GLU A 23 -9.18 -7.96 11.09
CA GLU A 23 -9.99 -7.53 9.94
C GLU A 23 -10.31 -6.02 10.00
N ASN A 24 -10.33 -5.40 11.20
CA ASN A 24 -10.56 -3.95 11.34
C ASN A 24 -9.42 -3.07 10.82
N ASN A 25 -8.27 -3.66 10.47
CA ASN A 25 -7.16 -2.97 9.83
C ASN A 25 -7.24 -3.01 8.29
N TRP A 26 -8.34 -3.50 7.74
CA TRP A 26 -8.68 -3.42 6.33
C TRP A 26 -9.84 -2.44 6.13
N ALA A 27 -9.64 -1.42 5.30
CA ALA A 27 -10.68 -0.50 4.88
C ALA A 27 -11.70 -1.21 3.99
N ILE A 28 -11.19 -2.07 3.11
CA ILE A 28 -12.00 -2.97 2.29
C ILE A 28 -11.42 -4.37 2.44
N LEU A 29 -12.26 -5.28 2.91
CA LEU A 29 -12.02 -6.72 2.91
C LEU A 29 -13.26 -7.38 2.29
N PRO A 30 -13.13 -8.10 1.16
CA PRO A 30 -14.29 -8.61 0.44
C PRO A 30 -14.94 -9.76 1.21
N GLU A 31 -16.24 -9.68 1.46
CA GLU A 31 -16.99 -10.76 2.13
C GLU A 31 -17.02 -12.07 1.32
N ASN A 32 -16.97 -11.94 -0.02
CA ASN A 32 -16.93 -13.06 -0.95
C ASN A 32 -15.80 -12.85 -1.96
N THR A 33 -15.04 -13.90 -2.24
CA THR A 33 -13.97 -13.87 -3.26
C THR A 33 -14.38 -14.69 -4.50
N ASP A 34 -15.37 -14.21 -5.25
CA ASP A 34 -15.94 -14.91 -6.41
C ASP A 34 -15.30 -14.52 -7.76
N LYS A 35 -14.39 -13.54 -7.76
CA LYS A 35 -13.65 -13.09 -8.95
C LYS A 35 -12.35 -13.86 -9.12
N ASP A 36 -11.92 -13.98 -10.37
CA ASP A 36 -10.68 -14.69 -10.75
C ASP A 36 -9.40 -13.87 -10.46
N VAL A 37 -9.53 -12.56 -10.25
CA VAL A 37 -8.41 -11.62 -10.05
C VAL A 37 -8.65 -10.81 -8.79
N ASP A 38 -7.58 -10.53 -8.04
CA ASP A 38 -7.62 -9.64 -6.89
C ASP A 38 -7.07 -8.25 -7.23
N THR A 39 -7.62 -7.21 -6.63
CA THR A 39 -6.98 -5.90 -6.61
C THR A 39 -6.55 -5.58 -5.19
N PHE A 40 -5.27 -5.28 -5.02
CA PHE A 40 -4.75 -4.69 -3.79
C PHE A 40 -4.61 -3.18 -4.03
N PHE A 41 -5.54 -2.42 -3.46
CA PHE A 41 -5.62 -0.97 -3.64
C PHE A 41 -4.90 -0.24 -2.51
N ILE A 42 -4.13 0.79 -2.85
CA ILE A 42 -3.41 1.64 -1.90
C ILE A 42 -3.95 3.06 -2.03
N TYR A 43 -4.69 3.53 -1.03
CA TYR A 43 -5.34 4.84 -1.06
C TYR A 43 -4.36 6.02 -1.23
N PRO A 44 -4.83 7.13 -1.84
CA PRO A 44 -4.07 8.37 -1.91
C PRO A 44 -3.99 9.05 -0.54
N THR A 45 -3.32 10.21 -0.48
CA THR A 45 -3.37 11.05 0.70
C THR A 45 -4.82 11.49 0.97
N VAL A 46 -5.35 11.16 2.15
CA VAL A 46 -6.68 11.58 2.63
C VAL A 46 -6.60 12.43 3.89
N TYR A 47 -5.39 12.69 4.39
CA TYR A 47 -5.13 13.46 5.59
C TYR A 47 -4.27 14.70 5.27
N ASN A 48 -4.80 15.88 5.59
CA ASN A 48 -4.13 17.16 5.45
C ASN A 48 -4.46 18.06 6.63
N ASN A 49 -3.66 17.97 7.70
CA ASN A 49 -3.78 18.84 8.85
C ASN A 49 -2.53 19.74 8.93
N PRO A 50 -2.67 21.05 8.70
CA PRO A 50 -1.55 21.99 8.71
C PRO A 50 -1.19 22.48 10.12
N GLU A 51 -1.92 22.07 11.17
CA GLU A 51 -1.64 22.50 12.53
C GLU A 51 -0.22 22.09 12.98
N PRO A 52 0.51 22.95 13.71
CA PRO A 52 1.92 22.69 14.05
C PRO A 52 2.17 21.41 14.87
N ASP A 53 1.17 20.98 15.64
CA ASP A 53 1.19 19.77 16.48
C ASP A 53 0.61 18.55 15.79
N ALA A 54 0.09 18.68 14.56
CA ALA A 54 -0.43 17.56 13.80
C ALA A 54 0.68 16.54 13.52
N PRO A 55 0.38 15.23 13.63
CA PRO A 55 1.35 14.20 13.32
C PRO A 55 1.75 14.29 11.84
N LYS A 56 3.06 14.14 11.57
CA LYS A 56 3.57 14.05 10.20
C LYS A 56 3.28 12.69 9.57
N ILE A 57 3.23 11.65 10.41
CA ILE A 57 2.83 10.29 10.07
C ILE A 57 1.64 9.96 10.96
N VAL A 58 0.49 9.79 10.34
CA VAL A 58 -0.80 9.60 10.99
C VAL A 58 -0.96 8.11 11.34
N PRO A 59 -1.24 7.74 12.60
CA PRO A 59 -1.51 6.37 13.02
C PRO A 59 -2.69 5.74 12.26
N VAL A 60 -2.66 4.42 12.07
CA VAL A 60 -3.75 3.67 11.43
C VAL A 60 -5.08 3.82 12.19
N GLU A 61 -5.01 3.95 13.51
CA GLU A 61 -6.16 4.07 14.40
C GLU A 61 -6.74 5.48 14.45
N ASP A 62 -6.14 6.45 13.75
CA ASP A 62 -6.66 7.81 13.72
C ASP A 62 -8.08 7.83 13.11
N PRO A 63 -9.09 8.33 13.85
CA PRO A 63 -10.47 8.24 13.41
C PRO A 63 -10.74 9.11 12.18
N MET A 64 -10.02 10.23 12.01
CA MET A 64 -10.17 11.09 10.84
C MET A 64 -9.54 10.45 9.61
N LEU A 65 -8.38 9.80 9.76
CA LEU A 65 -7.80 8.99 8.68
C LEU A 65 -8.79 7.91 8.22
N ARG A 66 -9.29 7.08 9.15
CA ARG A 66 -10.21 5.98 8.82
C ARG A 66 -11.50 6.46 8.17
N ALA A 67 -12.10 7.53 8.70
CA ALA A 67 -13.28 8.14 8.11
C ALA A 67 -13.01 8.63 6.68
N ASN A 68 -11.91 9.35 6.46
CA ASN A 68 -11.61 9.90 5.14
C ASN A 68 -11.25 8.83 4.11
N VAL A 69 -10.61 7.71 4.51
CA VAL A 69 -10.38 6.57 3.61
C VAL A 69 -11.72 5.94 3.22
N ASN A 70 -12.62 5.73 4.18
CA ASN A 70 -13.94 5.17 3.91
C ASN A 70 -14.78 6.09 3.01
N ASP A 71 -14.68 7.41 3.16
CA ASP A 71 -15.36 8.37 2.29
C ASP A 71 -14.77 8.36 0.85
N PHE A 72 -13.46 8.14 0.72
CA PHE A 72 -12.77 8.07 -0.58
C PHE A 72 -13.12 6.82 -1.40
N TYR A 73 -13.66 5.77 -0.77
CA TYR A 73 -14.05 4.52 -1.44
C TYR A 73 -14.87 4.75 -2.73
N LEU A 74 -15.78 5.71 -2.72
CA LEU A 74 -16.69 6.00 -3.84
C LEU A 74 -15.99 6.65 -5.06
N ASP A 75 -14.73 7.07 -4.95
CA ASP A 75 -14.03 7.80 -6.00
C ASP A 75 -13.29 6.88 -6.98
N ILE A 76 -12.37 6.05 -6.46
CA ILE A 76 -11.47 5.21 -7.28
C ILE A 76 -11.57 3.72 -6.93
N PRO A 77 -11.50 3.30 -5.65
CA PRO A 77 -11.50 1.88 -5.31
C PRO A 77 -12.69 1.11 -5.87
N VAL A 78 -13.89 1.68 -5.80
CA VAL A 78 -15.15 1.07 -6.29
C VAL A 78 -15.08 0.61 -7.75
N LEU A 79 -14.25 1.23 -8.59
CA LEU A 79 -14.07 0.84 -10.00
C LEU A 79 -13.47 -0.57 -10.17
N PHE A 80 -12.77 -1.08 -9.15
CA PHE A 80 -12.13 -2.39 -9.19
C PHE A 80 -13.03 -3.49 -8.62
N GLU A 81 -13.98 -3.16 -7.73
CA GLU A 81 -14.81 -4.13 -7.02
C GLU A 81 -15.77 -4.89 -7.95
N GLU A 82 -16.26 -4.27 -9.02
CA GLU A 82 -17.11 -4.95 -10.00
C GLU A 82 -16.37 -6.10 -10.72
N MET A 83 -15.05 -5.97 -10.88
CA MET A 83 -14.22 -6.84 -11.73
C MET A 83 -13.27 -7.75 -10.95
N THR A 84 -12.96 -7.42 -9.70
CA THR A 84 -11.93 -8.09 -8.88
C THR A 84 -12.34 -8.21 -7.43
N ASN A 85 -11.73 -9.13 -6.69
CA ASN A 85 -11.86 -9.13 -5.23
C ASN A 85 -10.99 -7.99 -4.70
N LEU A 86 -11.61 -6.93 -4.19
CA LEU A 86 -10.94 -5.70 -3.79
C LEU A 86 -10.48 -5.78 -2.33
N TYR A 87 -9.19 -5.55 -2.10
CA TYR A 87 -8.57 -5.45 -0.78
C TYR A 87 -7.93 -4.07 -0.64
N GLU A 88 -8.19 -3.41 0.48
CA GLU A 88 -7.59 -2.11 0.80
C GLU A 88 -7.20 -2.08 2.28
N PRO A 89 -5.91 -2.08 2.62
CA PRO A 89 -5.48 -2.00 4.02
C PRO A 89 -5.51 -0.55 4.52
N PHE A 90 -5.86 -0.35 5.80
CA PHE A 90 -5.42 0.86 6.50
C PHE A 90 -3.91 0.76 6.75
N TYR A 91 -3.15 1.78 6.39
CA TYR A 91 -1.71 1.91 6.67
C TYR A 91 -1.41 3.32 7.19
N ARG A 92 -0.35 3.47 8.00
CA ARG A 92 0.08 4.79 8.48
C ARG A 92 0.27 5.72 7.29
N GLN A 93 -0.42 6.86 7.30
CA GLN A 93 -0.42 7.79 6.17
C GLN A 93 0.46 9.00 6.45
N SER A 94 1.15 9.50 5.43
CA SER A 94 1.81 10.80 5.57
C SER A 94 0.81 11.93 5.47
N ASN A 95 0.88 12.84 6.45
CA ASN A 95 0.13 14.08 6.43
C ASN A 95 0.67 14.97 5.29
N LEU A 96 -0.22 15.46 4.42
CA LEU A 96 0.17 16.27 3.26
C LEU A 96 1.03 17.49 3.63
N SER A 97 0.76 18.10 4.79
CA SER A 97 1.50 19.26 5.28
C SER A 97 2.98 18.95 5.59
N ALA A 98 3.34 17.68 5.81
CA ALA A 98 4.70 17.26 6.11
C ALA A 98 5.65 17.42 4.90
N PHE A 99 5.14 17.46 3.67
CA PHE A 99 5.96 17.53 2.46
C PHE A 99 6.42 18.94 2.08
N SER A 100 5.98 19.97 2.81
CA SER A 100 6.35 21.35 2.50
C SER A 100 7.87 21.55 2.58
N GLY A 101 8.47 21.94 1.45
CA GLY A 101 9.92 22.16 1.33
C GLY A 101 10.76 20.89 1.13
N MET A 102 10.15 19.71 1.03
CA MET A 102 10.88 18.47 0.71
C MET A 102 11.12 18.35 -0.80
N THR A 103 12.29 17.84 -1.15
CA THR A 103 12.62 17.35 -2.49
C THR A 103 11.92 16.02 -2.77
N TYR A 104 11.94 15.61 -4.05
CA TYR A 104 11.37 14.33 -4.47
C TYR A 104 11.98 13.12 -3.74
N ASP A 105 13.30 13.12 -3.56
CA ASP A 105 14.01 12.03 -2.87
C ASP A 105 13.71 12.01 -1.38
N GLU A 106 13.60 13.18 -0.73
CA GLU A 106 13.20 13.28 0.67
C GLU A 106 11.78 12.77 0.91
N ILE A 107 10.86 12.99 -0.04
CA ILE A 107 9.51 12.43 0.02
C ILE A 107 9.55 10.90 -0.07
N ILE A 108 10.35 10.32 -0.97
CA ILE A 108 10.52 8.86 -1.08
C ILE A 108 11.11 8.28 0.22
N GLU A 109 12.13 8.92 0.78
CA GLU A 109 12.74 8.51 2.04
C GLU A 109 11.73 8.57 3.19
N PHE A 110 10.93 9.64 3.24
CA PHE A 110 9.89 9.82 4.24
C PHE A 110 8.79 8.75 4.15
N GLN A 111 8.40 8.34 2.94
CA GLN A 111 7.44 7.23 2.74
C GLN A 111 8.03 5.85 3.03
N SER A 112 9.35 5.71 3.03
CA SER A 112 10.02 4.44 3.30
C SER A 112 10.08 4.08 4.79
N ARG A 113 9.37 4.81 5.66
CA ARG A 113 9.38 4.61 7.11
C ARG A 113 8.24 3.69 7.57
N GLU A 114 7.47 4.14 8.56
CA GLU A 114 6.33 3.45 9.15
C GLU A 114 5.25 3.06 8.12
N GLN A 115 5.01 3.91 7.13
CA GLN A 115 4.02 3.70 6.06
C GLN A 115 4.37 2.47 5.21
N ARG A 116 5.65 2.33 4.82
CA ARG A 116 6.17 1.14 4.12
C ARG A 116 6.08 -0.11 4.99
N THR A 117 6.35 0.04 6.29
CA THR A 117 6.32 -1.07 7.25
C THR A 117 4.93 -1.68 7.34
N ASP A 118 3.90 -0.84 7.46
CA ASP A 118 2.51 -1.30 7.42
C ASP A 118 2.14 -1.91 6.07
N LEU A 119 2.48 -1.24 4.97
CA LEU A 119 2.13 -1.75 3.64
C LEU A 119 2.75 -3.13 3.35
N TYR A 120 3.98 -3.38 3.79
CA TYR A 120 4.63 -4.67 3.58
C TYR A 120 3.99 -5.75 4.46
N ALA A 121 3.61 -5.42 5.70
CA ALA A 121 2.87 -6.33 6.55
C ALA A 121 1.49 -6.66 5.97
N ALA A 122 0.79 -5.68 5.38
CA ALA A 122 -0.48 -5.90 4.69
C ALA A 122 -0.31 -6.81 3.47
N LEU A 123 0.71 -6.58 2.65
CA LEU A 123 0.99 -7.39 1.47
C LEU A 123 1.36 -8.83 1.84
N ASP A 124 2.21 -9.02 2.86
CA ASP A 124 2.56 -10.35 3.35
C ASP A 124 1.30 -11.10 3.81
N TYR A 125 0.45 -10.45 4.61
CA TYR A 125 -0.79 -11.05 5.09
C TYR A 125 -1.76 -11.35 3.92
N PHE A 126 -1.91 -10.41 2.99
CA PHE A 126 -2.72 -10.60 1.79
C PHE A 126 -2.26 -11.81 0.99
N PHE A 127 -0.97 -11.92 0.67
CA PHE A 127 -0.46 -13.03 -0.14
C PHE A 127 -0.53 -14.37 0.59
N GLU A 128 -0.31 -14.39 1.90
CA GLU A 128 -0.31 -15.61 2.72
C GLU A 128 -1.72 -16.14 2.99
N TYR A 129 -2.67 -15.26 3.30
CA TYR A 129 -3.99 -15.67 3.82
C TYR A 129 -5.16 -15.41 2.86
N TYR A 130 -5.09 -14.39 2.00
CA TYR A 130 -6.25 -13.95 1.21
C TYR A 130 -6.15 -14.20 -0.30
N ASN A 131 -4.98 -13.96 -0.90
CA ASN A 131 -4.78 -14.01 -2.35
C ASN A 131 -4.95 -15.44 -2.91
N ASN A 132 -4.63 -16.47 -2.11
CA ASN A 132 -4.80 -17.89 -2.47
C ASN A 132 -4.25 -18.25 -3.88
N GLY A 133 -3.17 -17.61 -4.31
CA GLY A 133 -2.57 -17.88 -5.62
C GLY A 133 -3.27 -17.23 -6.82
N ARG A 134 -4.31 -16.40 -6.65
CA ARG A 134 -4.99 -15.70 -7.75
C ARG A 134 -4.11 -14.63 -8.42
N PRO A 135 -4.19 -14.40 -9.73
CA PRO A 135 -3.61 -13.21 -10.36
C PRO A 135 -4.03 -11.93 -9.64
N PHE A 136 -3.17 -10.92 -9.62
CA PHE A 136 -3.45 -9.69 -8.89
C PHE A 136 -3.06 -8.42 -9.63
N ILE A 137 -3.72 -7.33 -9.26
CA ILE A 137 -3.42 -5.96 -9.68
C ILE A 137 -2.97 -5.18 -8.45
N LEU A 138 -1.92 -4.36 -8.61
CA LEU A 138 -1.63 -3.26 -7.68
C LEU A 138 -2.24 -1.98 -8.25
N ALA A 139 -3.02 -1.25 -7.47
CA ALA A 139 -3.61 0.01 -7.91
C ALA A 139 -3.49 1.07 -6.82
N GLY A 140 -3.20 2.31 -7.20
CA GLY A 140 -3.02 3.38 -6.24
C GLY A 140 -2.85 4.74 -6.89
N HIS A 141 -3.27 5.77 -6.16
CA HIS A 141 -3.23 7.16 -6.61
C HIS A 141 -2.36 8.02 -5.69
N SER A 142 -1.69 9.05 -6.22
CA SER A 142 -0.91 10.03 -5.44
C SER A 142 0.09 9.34 -4.50
N GLN A 143 -0.09 9.43 -3.17
CA GLN A 143 0.73 8.71 -2.19
C GLN A 143 0.73 7.19 -2.45
N GLY A 144 -0.42 6.59 -2.76
CA GLY A 144 -0.52 5.18 -3.11
C GLY A 144 0.30 4.80 -4.35
N SER A 145 0.41 5.68 -5.34
CA SER A 145 1.30 5.46 -6.50
C SER A 145 2.77 5.45 -6.11
N LEU A 146 3.19 6.38 -5.24
CA LEU A 146 4.55 6.36 -4.68
C LEU A 146 4.80 5.09 -3.85
N MET A 147 3.81 4.64 -3.07
CA MET A 147 3.92 3.39 -2.32
C MET A 147 4.04 2.18 -3.26
N ILE A 148 3.29 2.14 -4.37
CA ILE A 148 3.46 1.11 -5.41
C ILE A 148 4.89 1.13 -5.96
N LYS A 149 5.45 2.30 -6.25
CA LYS A 149 6.85 2.41 -6.68
C LYS A 149 7.82 1.78 -5.67
N ILE A 150 7.61 2.00 -4.36
CA ILE A 150 8.40 1.38 -3.29
C ILE A 150 8.22 -0.14 -3.26
N VAL A 151 6.99 -0.65 -3.41
CA VAL A 151 6.70 -2.10 -3.47
C VAL A 151 7.40 -2.75 -4.67
N LEU A 152 7.23 -2.16 -5.85
CA LEU A 152 7.83 -2.65 -7.10
C LEU A 152 9.36 -2.67 -7.03
N ARG A 153 9.96 -1.67 -6.38
CA ARG A 153 11.42 -1.53 -6.29
C ARG A 153 12.04 -2.41 -5.22
N ASP A 154 11.39 -2.58 -4.07
CA ASP A 154 12.05 -3.15 -2.88
C ASP A 154 11.36 -4.42 -2.39
N TYR A 155 10.02 -4.44 -2.28
CA TYR A 155 9.30 -5.62 -1.78
C TYR A 155 9.46 -6.81 -2.73
N PHE A 156 9.23 -6.62 -4.02
CA PHE A 156 9.33 -7.72 -4.99
C PHE A 156 10.75 -8.20 -5.29
N LYS A 157 11.80 -7.54 -4.79
CA LYS A 157 13.16 -8.13 -4.81
C LYS A 157 13.25 -9.34 -3.90
N GLU A 158 12.63 -9.27 -2.72
CA GLU A 158 12.62 -10.36 -1.73
C GLU A 158 11.43 -11.33 -1.94
N HIS A 159 10.40 -10.88 -2.66
CA HIS A 159 9.16 -11.61 -2.92
C HIS A 159 8.90 -11.82 -4.43
N SER A 160 9.96 -12.12 -5.18
CA SER A 160 9.89 -12.27 -6.65
C SER A 160 8.93 -13.37 -7.14
N GLU A 161 8.57 -14.33 -6.27
CA GLU A 161 7.59 -15.38 -6.54
C GLU A 161 6.21 -14.86 -6.94
N TYR A 162 5.84 -13.66 -6.50
CA TYR A 162 4.53 -13.07 -6.82
C TYR A 162 4.50 -12.41 -8.20
N LEU A 163 5.64 -11.95 -8.73
CA LEU A 163 5.69 -11.19 -9.98
C LEU A 163 5.09 -11.95 -11.18
N ASN A 164 5.20 -13.29 -11.21
CA ASN A 164 4.65 -14.11 -12.30
C ASN A 164 3.11 -14.08 -12.37
N ARG A 165 2.43 -13.62 -11.32
CA ARG A 165 0.97 -13.52 -11.23
C ARG A 165 0.48 -12.07 -11.16
N MET A 166 1.38 -11.10 -11.21
CA MET A 166 1.00 -9.69 -11.27
C MET A 166 0.50 -9.37 -12.69
N VAL A 167 -0.78 -9.04 -12.82
CA VAL A 167 -1.43 -8.67 -14.08
C VAL A 167 -0.97 -7.27 -14.51
N ALA A 168 -1.04 -6.31 -13.59
CA ALA A 168 -0.66 -4.92 -13.82
C ALA A 168 -0.38 -4.18 -12.50
N ALA A 169 0.34 -3.06 -12.60
CA ALA A 169 0.48 -2.07 -11.53
C ALA A 169 0.07 -0.68 -12.03
N TYR A 170 -1.06 -0.17 -11.55
CA TYR A 170 -1.58 1.16 -11.85
C TYR A 170 -1.10 2.17 -10.80
N ALA A 171 0.09 2.74 -11.02
CA ALA A 171 0.70 3.76 -10.15
C ALA A 171 0.38 5.18 -10.65
N ILE A 172 -0.81 5.71 -10.39
CA ILE A 172 -1.27 6.99 -10.94
C ILE A 172 -0.91 8.18 -10.03
N GLY A 173 -0.30 9.24 -10.57
CA GLY A 173 -0.06 10.49 -9.82
C GLY A 173 1.33 10.62 -9.16
N PHE A 174 2.20 9.62 -9.31
CA PHE A 174 3.63 9.75 -9.02
C PHE A 174 4.44 9.15 -10.18
N SER A 175 5.53 9.80 -10.58
CA SER A 175 6.29 9.40 -11.77
C SER A 175 7.04 8.07 -11.57
N ILE A 176 6.84 7.14 -12.51
CA ILE A 176 7.73 6.00 -12.74
C ILE A 176 8.70 6.38 -13.86
N THR A 177 10.00 6.34 -13.58
CA THR A 177 11.06 6.80 -14.49
C THR A 177 11.72 5.62 -15.21
N PRO A 178 12.43 5.86 -16.33
CA PRO A 178 13.22 4.81 -16.98
C PRO A 178 14.26 4.15 -16.06
N ASP A 179 14.81 4.89 -15.10
CA ASP A 179 15.81 4.34 -14.18
C ASP A 179 15.16 3.43 -13.12
N ASP A 180 13.90 3.71 -12.71
CA ASP A 180 13.13 2.79 -11.87
C ASP A 180 12.90 1.43 -12.55
N LEU A 181 12.66 1.44 -13.88
CA LEU A 181 12.49 0.22 -14.67
C LEU A 181 13.81 -0.53 -14.90
N LYS A 182 14.91 0.19 -15.17
CA LYS A 182 16.24 -0.45 -15.29
C LYS A 182 16.65 -1.15 -14.01
N ALA A 183 16.28 -0.59 -12.85
CA ALA A 183 16.54 -1.19 -11.55
C ALA A 183 15.71 -2.47 -11.29
N ASN A 184 14.65 -2.71 -12.08
CA ASN A 184 13.73 -3.85 -11.93
C ASN A 184 13.41 -4.42 -13.32
N SER A 185 14.31 -5.24 -13.87
CA SER A 185 14.21 -5.74 -15.26
C SER A 185 12.98 -6.62 -15.56
N ALA A 186 12.29 -7.10 -14.52
CA ALA A 186 11.01 -7.80 -14.66
C ALA A 186 9.85 -6.84 -15.00
N LEU A 187 10.00 -5.55 -14.75
CA LEU A 187 8.98 -4.53 -14.98
C LEU A 187 9.17 -3.88 -16.34
N LYS A 188 8.05 -3.63 -17.02
CA LYS A 188 7.99 -2.90 -18.29
C LYS A 188 6.73 -2.04 -18.29
N PHE A 189 6.79 -0.89 -18.97
CA PHE A 189 5.56 -0.18 -19.32
C PHE A 189 4.74 -1.06 -20.26
N ALA A 190 3.45 -1.16 -19.97
CA ALA A 190 2.45 -1.83 -20.80
C ALA A 190 1.88 -0.86 -21.84
#